data_AF-A0A8J6LPY9-F1
#
_entry.id   AF-A0A8J6LPY9-F1
#
_cell.length_a   1.000
_cell.length_b   1.000
_cell.length_c   1.000
_cell.angle_alpha   90.00
_cell.angle_beta   90.00
_cell.angle_gamma   90.00
#
_symmetry.space_group_name_H-M   'P 1'
#
loop_
_entity.id
_entity.type
_entity.pdbx_description
1 polymer ?
#
loop_
_entity_poly.entity_id
_entity_poly.type
_entity_poly.pdbx_seq_one_letter_code
_entity_poly.pdbx_strand_id
1 'polypeptide(L)'
;SGVGNHFFYLLAVGSGSSKWGDSPTCDSSKVKGIGNNKAGKIWYRALTKYMTSHTDYSGARVATLSAAKDLYSESSTEYATVAAAWSAVNVK
;
A
#
# COMPACT_ATOMS: atom_id res chain seq x y z
N SER A 1 -8.83 -9.30 6.44
CA SER A 1 -8.24 -9.51 5.10
C SER A 1 -8.74 -8.54 4.02
N GLY A 2 -10.01 -8.10 4.04
CA GLY A 2 -10.55 -7.22 2.98
C GLY A 2 -9.78 -5.90 2.78
N VAL A 3 -9.48 -5.19 3.87
CA VAL A 3 -8.74 -3.90 3.82
C VAL A 3 -7.31 -4.08 3.30
N GLY A 4 -6.59 -5.11 3.76
CA GLY A 4 -5.22 -5.40 3.31
C GLY A 4 -5.14 -5.80 1.83
N ASN A 5 -6.10 -6.60 1.36
CA ASN A 5 -6.18 -6.98 -0.06
C ASN A 5 -6.50 -5.77 -0.94
N HIS A 6 -7.43 -4.92 -0.50
CA HIS A 6 -7.78 -3.70 -1.22
C HIS A 6 -6.59 -2.72 -1.26
N PHE A 7 -5.89 -2.53 -0.14
CA PHE A 7 -4.64 -1.76 -0.09
C PHE A 7 -3.61 -2.27 -1.10
N PHE A 8 -3.35 -3.59 -1.12
CA PHE A 8 -2.36 -4.17 -2.02
C PHE A 8 -2.73 -3.96 -3.49
N TYR A 9 -4.01 -4.11 -3.83
CA TYR A 9 -4.51 -3.83 -5.18
C TYR A 9 -4.28 -2.36 -5.56
N LEU A 10 -4.65 -1.41 -4.69
CA LEU A 10 -4.45 0.01 -4.94
C LEU A 10 -2.97 0.39 -5.07
N LEU A 11 -2.11 -0.22 -4.25
CA LEU A 11 -0.66 -0.01 -4.33
C LEU A 11 -0.10 -0.53 -5.66
N ALA A 12 -0.53 -1.71 -6.10
CA ALA A 12 0.06 -2.38 -7.25
C ALA A 12 -0.53 -1.91 -8.59
N VAL A 13 -1.85 -1.83 -8.69
CA VAL A 13 -2.61 -1.53 -9.91
C VAL A 13 -3.02 -0.06 -9.95
N GLY A 14 -3.36 0.53 -8.80
CA GLY A 14 -3.94 1.86 -8.70
C GLY A 14 -5.47 1.84 -8.62
N SER A 15 -6.05 3.01 -8.42
CA SER A 15 -7.50 3.23 -8.39
C SER A 15 -8.07 3.49 -9.79
N GLY A 16 -9.35 3.16 -10.00
CA GLY A 16 -10.05 3.40 -11.27
C GLY A 16 -9.92 2.25 -12.27
N SER A 17 -10.32 2.50 -13.51
CA SER A 17 -10.52 1.43 -14.49
C SER A 17 -9.19 0.83 -14.91
N SER A 18 -8.96 -0.41 -14.50
CA SER A 18 -7.82 -1.20 -14.92
C SER A 18 -8.27 -2.39 -15.75
N LYS A 19 -7.33 -3.05 -16.44
CA LYS A 19 -7.55 -4.34 -17.11
C LYS A 19 -8.17 -5.41 -16.18
N TRP A 20 -8.00 -5.26 -14.87
CA TRP A 20 -8.41 -6.21 -13.84
C TRP A 20 -9.69 -5.79 -13.10
N GLY A 21 -10.32 -4.70 -13.53
CA GLY A 21 -11.52 -4.13 -12.93
C GLY A 21 -11.31 -2.74 -12.34
N ASP A 22 -12.42 -2.13 -11.95
CA ASP A 22 -12.48 -0.85 -11.25
C ASP A 22 -12.35 -1.06 -9.74
N SER A 23 -11.37 -0.43 -9.09
CA SER A 23 -11.32 -0.33 -7.63
C SER A 23 -11.58 1.11 -7.17
N PRO A 24 -12.79 1.40 -6.66
CA PRO A 24 -13.12 2.71 -6.13
C PRO A 24 -12.43 2.93 -4.77
N THR A 25 -11.96 4.13 -4.53
CA THR A 25 -11.37 4.56 -3.26
C THR A 25 -12.45 5.09 -2.33
N CYS A 26 -12.30 4.88 -1.02
CA CYS A 26 -13.28 5.34 -0.04
C CYS A 26 -13.36 6.88 0.07
N ASP A 27 -12.31 7.58 -0.36
CA ASP A 27 -12.15 9.03 -0.31
C ASP A 27 -12.20 9.71 -1.68
N SER A 28 -12.54 8.97 -2.76
CA SER A 28 -12.47 9.44 -4.16
C SER A 28 -11.07 9.88 -4.62
N SER A 29 -10.00 9.52 -3.87
CA SER A 29 -8.62 9.79 -4.28
C SER A 29 -8.22 8.95 -5.49
N LYS A 30 -7.30 9.48 -6.30
CA LYS A 30 -6.66 8.75 -7.40
C LYS A 30 -5.29 8.23 -6.94
N VAL A 31 -5.17 6.92 -6.78
CA VAL A 31 -3.92 6.21 -6.49
C VAL A 31 -3.33 5.72 -7.80
N LYS A 32 -2.11 6.15 -8.12
CA LYS A 32 -1.34 5.58 -9.24
C LYS A 32 -0.50 4.41 -8.74
N GLY A 33 -0.79 3.21 -9.23
CA GLY A 33 -0.08 2.00 -8.83
C GLY A 33 1.41 2.04 -9.20
N ILE A 34 2.23 1.42 -8.36
CA ILE A 34 3.69 1.29 -8.56
C ILE A 34 4.10 -0.04 -9.21
N GLY A 35 3.11 -0.89 -9.53
CA GLY A 35 3.29 -2.20 -10.13
C GLY A 35 3.50 -3.33 -9.13
N ASN A 36 3.07 -4.54 -9.50
CA ASN A 36 3.09 -5.75 -8.66
C ASN A 36 4.48 -6.06 -8.07
N ASN A 37 5.55 -5.87 -8.85
CA ASN A 37 6.91 -6.19 -8.40
C ASN A 37 7.37 -5.29 -7.25
N LYS A 38 7.09 -3.98 -7.31
CA LYS A 38 7.46 -3.04 -6.25
C LYS A 38 6.54 -3.20 -5.04
N ALA A 39 5.23 -3.33 -5.27
CA ALA A 39 4.25 -3.60 -4.22
C ALA A 39 4.58 -4.87 -3.43
N GLY A 40 4.92 -5.96 -4.13
CA GLY A 40 5.33 -7.22 -3.52
C GLY A 40 6.60 -7.10 -2.67
N LYS A 41 7.63 -6.39 -3.15
CA LYS A 41 8.86 -6.14 -2.38
C LYS A 41 8.59 -5.36 -1.09
N ILE A 42 7.77 -4.33 -1.15
CA ILE A 42 7.40 -3.52 0.02
C ILE A 42 6.62 -4.39 1.02
N TRP A 43 5.60 -5.11 0.56
CA TRP A 43 4.79 -5.96 1.43
C TRP A 43 5.61 -7.06 2.10
N TYR A 44 6.47 -7.75 1.34
CA TYR A 44 7.32 -8.80 1.86
C TYR A 44 8.30 -8.27 2.91
N ARG A 45 8.94 -7.13 2.66
CA ARG A 45 9.84 -6.49 3.65
C ARG A 45 9.08 -6.02 4.89
N ALA A 46 7.89 -5.45 4.72
CA ALA A 46 7.04 -5.06 5.84
C ALA A 46 6.71 -6.26 6.74
N LEU A 47 6.24 -7.36 6.12
CA LEU A 47 5.85 -8.58 6.80
C LEU A 47 7.00 -9.22 7.58
N THR A 48 8.19 -9.28 6.98
CA THR A 48 9.34 -10.01 7.54
C THR A 48 10.16 -9.21 8.54
N LYS A 49 10.18 -7.87 8.45
CA LYS A 49 11.05 -7.01 9.27
C LYS A 49 10.31 -6.19 10.31
N TYR A 50 9.05 -5.82 10.06
CA TYR A 50 8.34 -4.81 10.85
C TYR A 50 7.03 -5.29 11.45
N MET A 51 6.32 -6.22 10.79
CA MET A 51 5.08 -6.79 11.33
C MET A 51 5.38 -7.87 12.38
N THR A 52 4.49 -8.00 13.36
CA THR A 52 4.51 -9.01 14.41
C THR A 52 3.15 -9.69 14.47
N SER A 53 2.98 -10.67 15.36
CA SER A 53 1.69 -11.34 15.59
C SER A 53 0.56 -10.42 16.07
N HIS A 54 0.89 -9.21 16.56
CA HIS A 54 -0.07 -8.23 17.08
C HIS A 54 -0.31 -7.05 16.12
N THR A 55 0.22 -7.11 14.89
CA THR A 55 0.08 -6.01 13.94
C THR A 55 -1.36 -5.87 13.45
N ASP A 56 -1.97 -4.73 13.76
CA ASP A 56 -3.25 -4.29 13.19
C ASP A 56 -3.03 -3.49 11.89
N TYR A 57 -4.09 -2.91 11.31
CA TYR A 57 -3.96 -2.14 10.06
C TYR A 57 -3.15 -0.85 10.22
N SER A 58 -3.19 -0.20 11.39
CA SER A 58 -2.38 1.00 11.66
C SER A 58 -0.90 0.63 11.73
N GLY A 59 -0.56 -0.44 12.46
CA GLY A 59 0.78 -1.00 12.49
C GLY A 59 1.25 -1.46 11.11
N ALA A 60 0.37 -2.07 10.31
CA ALA A 60 0.69 -2.49 8.95
C ALA A 60 1.00 -1.29 8.03
N ARG A 61 0.32 -0.17 8.23
CA ARG A 61 0.64 1.09 7.55
C ARG A 61 2.04 1.58 7.90
N VAL A 62 2.36 1.68 9.19
CA VAL A 62 3.70 2.12 9.63
C VAL A 62 4.78 1.17 9.12
N ALA A 63 4.54 -0.14 9.16
CA ALA A 63 5.45 -1.17 8.67
C ALA A 63 5.73 -1.05 7.17
N THR A 64 4.69 -0.84 6.36
CA THR A 64 4.82 -0.72 4.90
C THR A 64 5.44 0.61 4.48
N LEU A 65 5.17 1.72 5.19
CA LEU A 65 5.88 3.00 4.98
C LEU A 65 7.36 2.87 5.33
N SER A 66 7.69 2.21 6.43
CA SER A 66 9.09 1.94 6.82
C SER A 66 9.79 1.07 5.77
N ALA A 67 9.11 0.03 5.27
CA ALA A 67 9.63 -0.81 4.20
C ALA A 67 9.83 -0.05 2.88
N ALA A 68 8.92 0.85 2.52
CA ALA A 68 9.06 1.68 1.32
C ALA A 68 10.22 2.67 1.45
N LYS A 69 10.36 3.33 2.62
CA LYS A 69 11.48 4.21 2.93
C LYS A 69 12.82 3.49 2.82
N ASP A 70 12.91 2.28 3.38
CA ASP A 70 14.11 1.45 3.32
C ASP A 70 14.50 1.06 1.88
N LEU A 71 13.53 0.76 1.02
CA LEU A 71 13.78 0.25 -0.33
C LEU A 71 13.98 1.36 -1.37
N TYR A 72 13.31 2.50 -1.20
CA TYR A 72 13.20 3.51 -2.25
C TYR A 72 13.48 4.95 -1.79
N SER A 73 13.63 5.21 -0.47
CA SER A 73 13.66 6.52 0.22
C SER A 73 12.28 7.11 0.55
N GLU A 74 12.25 8.02 1.52
CA GLU A 74 11.03 8.69 2.01
C GLU A 74 10.46 9.70 1.00
N SER A 75 11.30 10.29 0.14
CA SER A 75 10.90 11.20 -0.93
C SER A 75 10.50 10.49 -2.22
N SER A 76 10.43 9.15 -2.21
CA SER A 76 10.11 8.36 -3.40
C SER A 76 8.62 8.34 -3.72
N THR A 77 8.31 8.14 -4.99
CA THR A 77 6.94 7.90 -5.46
C THR A 77 6.35 6.68 -4.76
N GLU A 78 7.15 5.65 -4.49
CA GLU A 78 6.73 4.43 -3.80
C GLU A 78 6.24 4.70 -2.38
N TYR A 79 6.99 5.50 -1.61
CA TYR A 79 6.58 5.89 -0.26
C TYR A 79 5.27 6.69 -0.29
N ALA A 80 5.16 7.67 -1.19
CA ALA A 80 3.96 8.46 -1.37
C ALA A 80 2.75 7.60 -1.79
N THR A 81 2.92 6.65 -2.71
CA THR A 81 1.85 5.73 -3.12
C THR A 81 1.41 4.81 -1.99
N VAL A 82 2.33 4.32 -1.13
CA VAL A 82 1.95 3.53 0.05
C VAL A 82 1.08 4.36 0.98
N ALA A 83 1.45 5.61 1.27
CA ALA A 83 0.66 6.51 2.10
C ALA A 83 -0.74 6.77 1.50
N ALA A 84 -0.80 7.01 0.19
CA ALA A 84 -2.05 7.24 -0.54
C ALA A 84 -2.95 5.99 -0.55
N ALA A 85 -2.39 4.80 -0.79
CA ALA A 85 -3.14 3.55 -0.82
C ALA A 85 -3.75 3.20 0.55
N TRP A 86 -3.06 3.49 1.67
CA TRP A 86 -3.65 3.31 3.01
C TRP A 86 -4.76 4.32 3.30
N SER A 87 -4.56 5.58 2.91
CA SER A 87 -5.59 6.62 3.06
C SER A 87 -6.86 6.27 2.28
N ALA A 88 -6.70 5.72 1.07
CA ALA A 88 -7.79 5.30 0.20
C ALA A 88 -8.64 4.15 0.76
N VAL A 89 -8.11 3.35 1.69
CA VAL A 89 -8.86 2.31 2.43
C VAL A 89 -9.27 2.76 3.84
N ASN A 90 -9.23 4.07 4.10
CA ASN A 90 -9.59 4.70 5.37
C ASN A 90 -8.74 4.25 6.58
N VAL A 91 -7.45 3.97 6.36
CA VAL A 91 -6.49 3.69 7.43
C VAL A 91 -5.52 4.87 7.51
N LYS A 92 -5.80 5.75 8.48
CA LYS A 92 -5.10 7.03 8.70
C LYS A 92 -4.05 6.97 9.83
#